data_AF-A0A3M1R9X0-F1
#
_entry.id   AF-A0A3M1R9X0-F1
#
_cell.length_a   1.000
_cell.length_b   1.000
_cell.length_c   1.000
_cell.angle_alpha   90.00
_cell.angle_beta   90.00
_cell.angle_gamma   90.00
#
_symmetry.space_group_name_H-M   'P 1'
#
loop_
_entity.id
_entity.type
_entity.pdbx_description
1 polymer ?
#
loop_
_entity_poly.entity_id
_entity_poly.type
_entity_poly.pdbx_seq_one_letter_code
_entity_poly.pdbx_strand_id
1 'polypeptide(L)'
;MKKALKILGICLILMLAVGAVAAQEGEAGAAASDNAWKIAIAAAIAIGMAAIASAYGIANAGSAAMAAMAEKPEIATWGVIIVALAEGLALYGLVIAFMIIGKIPG
;
A
#
# COMPACT_ATOMS: atom_id res chain seq x y z
N MET A 1 12.67 -16.80 -17.22
CA MET A 1 11.40 -16.48 -17.93
C MET A 1 10.17 -17.13 -17.29
N LYS A 2 10.11 -18.45 -17.10
CA LYS A 2 8.92 -19.12 -16.50
C LYS A 2 8.57 -18.64 -15.08
N LYS A 3 9.57 -18.27 -14.25
CA LYS A 3 9.36 -17.70 -12.91
C LYS A 3 8.75 -16.28 -12.97
N ALA A 4 9.27 -15.43 -13.85
CA ALA A 4 8.74 -14.07 -14.05
C ALA A 4 7.29 -14.10 -14.55
N LEU A 5 6.94 -15.02 -15.46
CA LEU A 5 5.58 -15.19 -15.96
C LEU A 5 4.60 -15.64 -14.87
N LYS A 6 5.02 -16.51 -13.94
CA LYS A 6 4.21 -16.93 -12.79
C LYS A 6 3.97 -15.77 -11.81
N ILE A 7 4.98 -14.95 -11.55
CA ILE A 7 4.85 -13.77 -10.67
C ILE A 7 3.90 -12.75 -11.30
N LEU A 8 4.04 -12.49 -12.60
CA LEU A 8 3.12 -11.61 -13.34
C LEU A 8 1.68 -12.14 -13.32
N GLY A 9 1.48 -13.45 -13.50
CA GLY A 9 0.16 -14.08 -13.42
C GLY A 9 -0.49 -13.95 -12.04
N ILE A 10 0.28 -14.14 -10.96
CA ILE A 10 -0.20 -13.94 -9.59
C ILE A 10 -0.54 -12.46 -9.33
N CYS A 11 0.29 -11.52 -9.79
CA CYS A 11 -0.01 -10.09 -9.70
C CYS A 11 -1.29 -9.72 -10.46
N LEU A 12 -1.50 -10.27 -11.65
CA LEU A 12 -2.70 -10.01 -12.45
C LEU A 12 -3.97 -10.59 -11.79
N ILE A 13 -3.88 -11.79 -11.22
CA ILE A 13 -4.98 -12.41 -10.47
C ILE A 13 -5.30 -11.60 -9.21
N LEU A 14 -4.29 -11.12 -8.48
CA LEU A 14 -4.46 -10.25 -7.31
C LEU A 14 -5.11 -8.92 -7.69
N MET A 15 -4.73 -8.30 -8.82
CA MET A 15 -5.36 -7.07 -9.32
C MET A 15 -6.83 -7.29 -9.73
N LEU A 16 -7.15 -8.43 -10.34
CA LEU A 16 -8.53 -8.79 -10.70
C LEU A 16 -9.40 -9.09 -9.48
N ALA A 17 -8.85 -9.73 -8.45
CA ALA A 17 -9.56 -9.99 -7.20
C ALA A 17 -9.95 -8.69 -6.46
N VAL A 18 -9.12 -7.64 -6.55
CA VAL A 18 -9.45 -6.31 -6.02
C VAL A 18 -10.62 -5.68 -6.79
N GLY A 19 -10.68 -5.87 -8.12
CA GLY A 19 -11.82 -5.41 -8.93
C GLY A 19 -13.16 -6.03 -8.52
N ALA A 20 -13.17 -7.31 -8.11
CA ALA A 20 -14.38 -7.96 -7.60
C ALA A 20 -14.84 -7.38 -6.24
N VAL A 21 -13.92 -6.86 -5.42
CA VAL A 21 -14.26 -6.16 -4.17
C VAL A 21 -14.74 -4.72 -4.44
N ALA A 22 -14.21 -4.07 -5.48
CA ALA A 22 -14.62 -2.73 -5.90
C ALA A 22 -16.02 -2.71 -6.55
N ALA A 23 -16.50 -3.85 -7.06
CA ALA A 23 -17.85 -4.01 -7.60
C ALA A 23 -18.96 -3.94 -6.53
N GLN A 24 -18.61 -3.79 -5.25
CA GLN A 24 -19.57 -3.53 -4.19
C GLN A 24 -19.76 -2.02 -3.99
N GLU A 25 -20.22 -1.33 -5.04
CA GLU A 25 -20.88 -0.02 -4.91
C GLU A 25 -22.28 -0.26 -4.33
N GLY A 26 -22.32 -0.48 -3.00
CA GLY A 26 -23.55 -0.54 -2.22
C GLY A 26 -23.88 0.84 -1.65
N GLU A 27 -25.13 1.24 -1.85
CA GLU A 27 -25.72 2.56 -1.61
C GLU A 27 -25.23 3.33 -0.38
N ALA A 28 -25.03 4.62 -0.60
CA ALA A 28 -24.97 5.61 0.44
C ALA A 28 -26.31 5.67 1.19
N GLY A 29 -26.32 5.20 2.45
CA GLY A 29 -27.36 5.54 3.43
C GLY A 29 -27.96 4.35 4.18
N ALA A 30 -28.00 4.49 5.50
CA ALA A 30 -28.96 3.85 6.42
C ALA A 30 -28.69 2.46 7.07
N ALA A 31 -27.45 1.96 7.17
CA ALA A 31 -27.17 0.75 7.98
C ALA A 31 -25.83 0.80 8.74
N ALA A 32 -25.75 1.69 9.73
CA ALA A 32 -24.54 2.06 10.46
C ALA A 32 -23.98 1.02 11.46
N SER A 33 -24.82 0.20 12.10
CA SER A 33 -24.39 -0.61 13.24
C SER A 33 -23.74 -1.96 12.86
N ASP A 34 -24.30 -2.68 11.88
CA ASP A 34 -23.82 -4.03 11.54
C ASP A 34 -22.64 -4.08 10.56
N ASN A 35 -22.32 -2.95 9.92
CA ASN A 35 -21.29 -2.86 8.88
C ASN A 35 -20.00 -2.17 9.35
N ALA A 36 -19.97 -1.59 10.55
CA ALA A 36 -18.81 -0.88 11.09
C ALA A 36 -17.55 -1.75 11.14
N TRP A 37 -17.68 -3.02 11.57
CA TRP A 37 -16.56 -3.95 11.63
C TRP A 37 -16.01 -4.32 10.24
N LYS A 38 -16.87 -4.40 9.21
CA LYS A 38 -16.45 -4.63 7.81
C LYS A 38 -15.66 -3.45 7.29
N ILE A 39 -16.12 -2.22 7.57
CA ILE A 39 -15.42 -0.99 7.19
C ILE A 39 -14.05 -0.90 7.89
N ALA A 40 -13.99 -1.26 9.17
CA ALA A 40 -12.73 -1.29 9.93
C ALA A 40 -11.74 -2.33 9.36
N ILE A 41 -12.20 -3.53 9.02
CA ILE A 41 -11.36 -4.55 8.38
C ILE A 41 -10.87 -4.07 7.00
N ALA A 42 -11.74 -3.45 6.19
CA ALA A 42 -11.36 -2.92 4.89
C ALA A 42 -10.27 -1.83 5.02
N ALA A 43 -10.41 -0.93 6.00
CA ALA A 43 -9.40 0.08 6.29
C ALA A 43 -8.06 -0.55 6.75
N ALA A 44 -8.11 -1.55 7.62
CA ALA A 44 -6.93 -2.27 8.11
C ALA A 44 -6.19 -3.00 6.99
N ILE A 45 -6.92 -3.66 6.06
CA ILE A 45 -6.33 -4.32 4.90
C ILE A 45 -5.69 -3.29 3.96
N ALA A 46 -6.36 -2.17 3.70
CA ALA A 46 -5.85 -1.13 2.80
C ALA A 46 -4.49 -0.58 3.25
N ILE A 47 -4.37 -0.17 4.52
CA ILE A 47 -3.09 0.31 5.06
C ILE A 47 -2.08 -0.82 5.24
N GLY A 48 -2.50 -2.01 5.66
CA GLY A 48 -1.62 -3.16 5.89
C GLY A 48 -0.93 -3.61 4.61
N MET A 49 -1.67 -3.72 3.49
CA MET A 49 -1.09 -4.07 2.20
C MET A 49 -0.18 -2.96 1.65
N ALA A 50 -0.56 -1.69 1.79
CA ALA A 50 0.26 -0.57 1.38
C ALA A 50 1.58 -0.51 2.15
N ALA A 51 1.55 -0.76 3.46
CA ALA A 51 2.74 -0.79 4.31
C ALA A 51 3.69 -1.93 3.91
N ILE A 52 3.18 -3.13 3.63
CA ILE A 52 4.00 -4.26 3.17
C ILE A 52 4.67 -3.95 1.82
N ALA A 53 3.91 -3.38 0.87
CA ALA A 53 4.43 -3.02 -0.44
C ALA A 53 5.50 -1.92 -0.34
N SER A 54 5.27 -0.90 0.49
CA SER A 54 6.22 0.18 0.74
C SER A 54 7.49 -0.33 1.42
N ALA A 55 7.36 -1.19 2.45
CA ALA A 55 8.50 -1.78 3.15
C ALA A 55 9.43 -2.55 2.21
N TYR A 56 8.88 -3.28 1.23
CA TYR A 56 9.68 -3.96 0.22
C TYR A 56 10.49 -2.98 -0.65
N GLY A 57 9.88 -1.86 -1.07
CA GLY A 57 10.55 -0.80 -1.81
C GLY A 57 11.65 -0.12 -0.99
N ILE A 58 11.35 0.22 0.27
CA ILE A 58 12.28 0.84 1.22
C ILE A 58 13.48 -0.08 1.49
N ALA A 59 13.27 -1.38 1.68
CA ALA A 59 14.37 -2.32 1.95
C ALA A 59 15.39 -2.37 0.81
N ASN A 60 14.92 -2.40 -0.43
CA ASN A 60 15.80 -2.42 -1.61
C ASN A 60 16.43 -1.05 -1.87
N ALA A 61 15.65 0.03 -1.81
CA ALA A 61 16.17 1.38 -2.03
C ALA A 61 17.17 1.80 -0.94
N GLY A 62 16.86 1.47 0.32
CA GLY A 62 17.70 1.79 1.47
C GLY A 62 19.01 1.02 1.47
N SER A 63 19.00 -0.28 1.17
CA SER A 63 20.25 -1.05 1.05
C SER A 63 21.15 -0.54 -0.09
N ALA A 64 20.56 -0.21 -1.24
CA ALA A 64 21.31 0.39 -2.35
C ALA A 64 21.86 1.79 -2.00
N ALA A 65 21.07 2.62 -1.31
CA ALA A 65 21.50 3.94 -0.85
C ALA A 65 22.68 3.84 0.12
N MET A 66 22.63 2.94 1.11
CA MET A 66 23.72 2.74 2.07
C MET A 66 24.99 2.24 1.40
N ALA A 67 24.88 1.32 0.42
CA ALA A 67 26.02 0.85 -0.36
C ALA A 67 26.66 2.00 -1.16
N ALA A 68 25.84 2.84 -1.81
CA ALA A 68 26.33 3.97 -2.59
C ALA A 68 26.96 5.06 -1.70
N MET A 69 26.40 5.30 -0.51
CA MET A 69 26.95 6.21 0.49
C MET A 69 28.31 5.78 1.02
N ALA A 70 28.58 4.47 1.07
CA ALA A 70 29.88 3.95 1.49
C ALA A 70 31.00 4.31 0.50
N GLU A 71 30.69 4.46 -0.78
CA GLU A 71 31.65 4.92 -1.81
C GLU A 71 31.70 6.44 -1.93
N LYS A 72 30.52 7.09 -1.88
CA LYS A 72 30.37 8.54 -2.08
C LYS A 72 29.46 9.11 -0.99
N PRO A 73 30.01 9.65 0.11
CA PRO A 73 29.17 10.19 1.18
C PRO A 73 28.33 11.40 0.74
N GLU A 74 28.72 12.10 -0.33
CA GLU A 74 28.04 13.30 -0.83
C GLU A 74 26.63 13.02 -1.38
N ILE A 75 26.32 11.77 -1.73
CA ILE A 75 25.01 11.38 -2.26
C ILE A 75 24.01 10.94 -1.17
N ALA A 76 24.37 11.05 0.11
CA ALA A 76 23.50 10.66 1.23
C ALA A 76 22.12 11.33 1.19
N THR A 77 22.08 12.63 0.89
CA THR A 77 20.83 13.40 0.76
C THR A 77 19.92 12.82 -0.31
N TRP A 78 20.48 12.45 -1.46
CA TRP A 78 19.71 11.81 -2.54
C TRP A 78 19.23 10.42 -2.15
N GLY A 79 20.03 9.66 -1.42
CA GLY A 79 19.65 8.35 -0.86
C GLY A 79 18.40 8.44 0.01
N VAL A 80 18.35 9.41 0.93
CA VAL A 80 17.18 9.63 1.80
C VAL A 80 15.94 10.04 1.00
N ILE A 81 16.09 10.89 -0.03
CA ILE A 81 14.97 11.32 -0.88
C ILE A 81 14.35 10.12 -1.63
N ILE A 82 15.17 9.23 -2.19
CA ILE A 82 14.67 8.05 -2.92
C ILE A 82 13.95 7.08 -1.99
N VAL A 83 14.44 6.89 -0.76
CA VAL A 83 13.77 6.08 0.25
C VAL A 83 12.43 6.72 0.67
N ALA A 84 12.40 8.03 0.89
CA ALA A 84 11.19 8.75 1.24
C ALA A 84 10.13 8.69 0.12
N LEU A 85 10.54 8.72 -1.15
CA LEU A 85 9.61 8.50 -2.27
C LEU A 85 8.99 7.09 -2.25
N ALA A 86 9.73 6.07 -1.82
CA ALA A 86 9.20 4.72 -1.63
C ALA A 86 8.23 4.64 -0.43
N GLU A 87 8.44 5.46 0.60
CA GLU A 87 7.54 5.57 1.77
C GLU A 87 6.19 6.20 1.42
N GLY A 88 6.13 7.07 0.40
CA GLY A 88 4.90 7.72 -0.06
C GLY A 88 3.74 6.74 -0.32
N LEU A 89 4.02 5.51 -0.74
CA LEU A 89 3.02 4.44 -0.90
C LEU A 89 2.29 4.10 0.40
N ALA A 90 3.00 4.02 1.54
CA ALA A 90 2.39 3.75 2.83
C ALA A 90 1.54 4.94 3.30
N LEU A 91 2.00 6.17 3.06
CA LEU A 91 1.25 7.38 3.39
C LEU A 91 -0.06 7.47 2.59
N TYR A 92 -0.05 7.12 1.30
CA TYR A 92 -1.29 7.03 0.53
C TYR A 92 -2.24 5.95 1.07
N GLY A 93 -1.71 4.78 1.48
CA GLY A 93 -2.51 3.74 2.14
C GLY A 93 -3.15 4.21 3.45
N LEU A 94 -2.43 5.00 4.24
CA LEU A 94 -2.95 5.63 5.45
C LEU A 94 -4.06 6.64 5.14
N VAL A 95 -3.89 7.51 4.15
CA VAL A 95 -4.92 8.47 3.71
C VAL A 95 -6.19 7.74 3.26
N ILE A 96 -6.04 6.69 2.46
CA ILE A 96 -7.17 5.86 2.02
C ILE A 96 -7.87 5.19 3.20
N ALA A 97 -7.13 4.66 4.17
CA ALA A 97 -7.71 4.07 5.37
C ALA A 97 -8.53 5.09 6.19
N PHE A 98 -8.06 6.34 6.31
CA PHE A 98 -8.83 7.41 6.93
C PHE A 98 -10.10 7.76 6.15
N MET A 99 -10.03 7.80 4.83
CA MET A 99 -11.22 8.01 3.98
C MET A 99 -12.24 6.88 4.13
N ILE A 100 -11.79 5.63 4.35
CA ILE A 100 -12.66 4.48 4.57
C ILE A 100 -13.32 4.56 5.97
N ILE A 101 -12.54 4.82 7.01
CA ILE A 101 -13.04 4.94 8.39
C ILE A 101 -14.03 6.10 8.52
N GLY A 102 -13.78 7.22 7.84
CA GLY A 102 -14.68 8.39 7.83
C GLY A 102 -16.09 8.09 7.28
N LYS A 103 -16.34 6.91 6.71
CA LYS A 103 -17.68 6.46 6.30
C LYS A 103 -18.49 5.82 7.43
N ILE A 104 -17.90 5.53 8.60
CA ILE A 104 -18.63 5.06 9.78
C ILE A 104 -19.32 6.28 10.40
N PRO A 105 -20.65 6.37 10.39
CA PRO A 105 -21.33 7.44 11.11
C PRO A 105 -21.12 7.22 12.61
N GLY A 106 -20.66 8.27 13.29
CA GLY A 106 -20.58 8.32 14.75
C GLY A 106 -21.93 8.54 15.40
#